data_AF-A0A0Q7WEF3-F1
#
_entry.id   AF-A0A0Q7WEF3-F1
#
_cell.length_a   1.000
_cell.length_b   1.000
_cell.length_c   1.000
_cell.angle_alpha   90.00
_cell.angle_beta   90.00
_cell.angle_gamma   90.00
#
_symmetry.space_group_name_H-M   'P 1'
#
loop_
_entity.id
_entity.type
_entity.pdbx_description
1 polymer ?
#
loop_
_entity_poly.entity_id
_entity_poly.type
_entity_poly.pdbx_seq_one_letter_code
_entity_poly.pdbx_strand_id
1 'polypeptide(L)' 'MLRKMKRTVICMHPLRAYRKARKLTLDDVVKETKLSKATVSRIEQHKNAPSADSLRRLCKFTGGLLTPNDFFGVERQS' A
#
# COMPACT_ATOMS: atom_id res chain seq x y z
N MET A 1 -32.56 7.84 16.97
CA MET A 1 -31.39 6.96 16.76
C MET A 1 -30.30 7.74 16.05
N LEU A 2 -29.18 8.03 16.72
CA LEU A 2 -28.07 8.79 16.14
C LEU A 2 -27.20 7.84 15.29
N ARG A 3 -27.17 8.05 13.97
CA ARG A 3 -26.36 7.26 13.04
C ARG A 3 -24.88 7.58 13.31
N LYS A 4 -24.12 6.64 13.90
CA LYS A 4 -22.67 6.82 14.11
C LYS A 4 -21.98 6.94 12.74
N MET A 5 -21.64 8.16 12.36
CA MET A 5 -20.84 8.45 11.17
C MET A 5 -19.41 7.96 11.44
N LYS A 6 -19.02 6.82 10.85
CA LYS A 6 -17.64 6.35 10.89
C LYS A 6 -16.79 7.37 10.14
N ARG A 7 -16.03 8.22 10.86
CA ARG A 7 -15.04 9.12 10.26
C ARG A 7 -13.88 8.25 9.74
N THR A 8 -13.99 7.80 8.50
CA THR A 8 -12.86 7.17 7.81
C THR A 8 -11.89 8.28 7.44
N VAL A 9 -10.81 8.43 8.19
CA VAL A 9 -9.66 9.22 7.72
C VAL A 9 -9.07 8.42 6.57
N ILE A 10 -9.29 8.87 5.34
CA ILE A 10 -8.66 8.27 4.16
C ILE A 10 -7.20 8.72 4.17
N CYS A 11 -6.36 7.98 4.89
CA CYS A 11 -4.92 8.17 4.83
C CYS A 11 -4.37 7.60 3.52
N MET A 12 -3.36 8.26 2.96
CA MET A 12 -2.67 7.77 1.76
C MET A 12 -1.92 6.48 2.09
N HIS A 13 -2.06 5.44 1.25
CA HIS A 13 -1.36 4.17 1.43
C HIS A 13 0.16 4.38 1.57
N PRO A 14 0.86 3.72 2.53
CA PRO A 14 2.31 3.89 2.74
C PRO A 14 3.17 3.66 1.49
N LEU A 15 2.89 2.62 0.70
CA LEU A 15 3.51 2.42 -0.61
C LEU A 15 3.39 3.62 -1.56
N ARG A 16 2.20 4.24 -1.64
CA ARG A 16 1.96 5.41 -2.48
C ARG A 16 2.73 6.63 -1.95
N ALA A 17 2.79 6.80 -0.63
CA ALA A 17 3.58 7.83 0.03
C ALA A 17 5.07 7.70 -0.32
N TYR A 18 5.62 6.49 -0.14
CA TYR A 18 7.01 6.15 -0.46
C TYR A 18 7.35 6.48 -1.92
N ARG A 19 6.49 6.04 -2.84
CA ARG A 19 6.67 6.23 -4.29
C ARG A 19 6.68 7.72 -4.67
N LYS A 20 5.70 8.48 -4.17
CA LYS A 20 5.58 9.93 -4.46
C LYS A 20 6.73 10.74 -3.87
N ALA A 21 7.16 10.43 -2.65
CA ALA A 21 8.30 11.08 -2.01
C ALA A 21 9.60 10.92 -2.83
N ARG A 22 9.75 9.78 -3.53
CA ARG A 22 10.90 9.48 -4.40
C ARG A 22 10.68 9.84 -5.88
N LYS A 23 9.57 10.53 -6.21
CA LYS A 23 9.20 10.90 -7.59
C LYS A 23 9.13 9.71 -8.56
N LEU A 24 8.80 8.53 -8.05
CA LEU A 24 8.69 7.31 -8.84
C LEU A 24 7.32 7.20 -9.53
N THR A 25 7.31 6.69 -10.75
CA THR A 25 6.11 6.31 -11.48
C THR A 25 5.61 4.94 -11.02
N LEU A 26 4.39 4.57 -11.41
CA LEU A 26 3.93 3.19 -11.19
C LEU A 26 4.75 2.18 -11.99
N ASP A 27 5.24 2.57 -13.17
CA ASP A 27 6.03 1.69 -14.03
C ASP A 27 7.42 1.39 -13.44
N ASP A 28 8.01 2.34 -12.71
CA ASP A 28 9.25 2.10 -11.97
C ASP A 28 9.07 1.01 -10.89
N VAL A 29 7.96 1.08 -10.15
CA VAL A 29 7.65 0.07 -9.11
C VAL A 29 7.42 -1.30 -9.75
N VAL A 30 6.71 -1.35 -10.87
CA VAL A 30 6.46 -2.58 -11.65
C VAL A 30 7.77 -3.19 -12.12
N LYS A 31 8.68 -2.38 -12.67
CA LYS A 31 9.98 -2.84 -13.19
C LYS A 31 10.82 -3.52 -12.12
N GLU A 32 10.84 -2.96 -10.91
CA GLU A 32 11.65 -3.48 -9.79
C GLU A 32 10.98 -4.65 -9.05
N THR A 33 9.67 -4.57 -8.81
CA THR A 33 8.93 -5.57 -8.02
C THR A 33 8.45 -6.76 -8.86
N LYS A 34 8.45 -6.63 -10.19
CA LYS A 34 7.86 -7.59 -11.14
C LYS A 34 6.38 -7.89 -10.86
N LEU A 35 5.67 -6.96 -10.22
CA LEU A 35 4.22 -7.01 -10.04
C LEU A 35 3.53 -6.32 -11.22
N SER A 36 2.30 -6.71 -11.52
CA SER A 36 1.53 -6.01 -12.55
C SER A 36 1.18 -4.59 -12.10
N LYS A 37 1.09 -3.64 -13.05
CA LYS A 37 0.66 -2.26 -12.78
C LYS A 37 -0.71 -2.20 -12.10
N ALA A 38 -1.63 -3.08 -12.51
CA ALA A 38 -2.95 -3.19 -11.89
C ALA A 38 -2.88 -3.66 -10.43
N THR A 39 -2.01 -4.62 -10.12
CA THR A 39 -1.76 -5.09 -8.75
C THR A 39 -1.23 -3.97 -7.87
N VAL A 40 -0.17 -3.28 -8.31
CA VAL A 40 0.43 -2.15 -7.56
C VAL A 40 -0.61 -1.06 -7.32
N SER A 41 -1.38 -0.70 -8.35
CA SER A 41 -2.44 0.32 -8.25
C SER A 41 -3.54 -0.06 -7.25
N ARG A 42 -3.98 -1.33 -7.23
CA ARG A 42 -4.97 -1.81 -6.25
C ARG A 42 -4.43 -1.81 -4.82
N ILE A 43 -3.16 -2.17 -4.64
CA ILE A 43 -2.48 -2.08 -3.33
C ILE A 43 -2.47 -0.63 -2.86
N GLU A 44 -1.99 0.32 -3.68
CA GLU A 44 -1.97 1.76 -3.33
C GLU A 44 -3.35 2.37 -3.02
N GLN A 45 -4.43 1.70 -3.42
CA GLN A 45 -5.82 2.10 -3.16
C GLN A 45 -6.46 1.34 -2.01
N HIS A 46 -5.71 0.50 -1.27
CA HIS A 46 -6.23 -0.42 -0.25
C HIS A 46 -7.30 -1.40 -0.77
N LYS A 47 -7.35 -1.65 -2.09
CA LYS A 47 -8.33 -2.55 -2.72
C LYS A 47 -7.86 -4.00 -2.81
N ASN A 48 -6.58 -4.24 -2.55
CA ASN A 48 -6.00 -5.58 -2.61
C ASN A 48 -4.89 -5.70 -1.56
N ALA A 49 -5.01 -6.71 -0.69
CA ALA A 49 -3.94 -7.10 0.20
C ALA A 49 -2.86 -7.85 -0.60
N PRO A 50 -1.58 -7.46 -0.52
CA PRO A 50 -0.53 -8.16 -1.22
C PRO A 50 -0.33 -9.58 -0.66
N SER A 51 -0.05 -10.56 -1.54
CA SER A 51 0.37 -11.90 -1.12
C SER A 51 1.70 -11.87 -0.36
N ALA A 52 2.03 -12.93 0.38
CA ALA A 52 3.32 -13.04 1.07
C ALA A 52 4.52 -12.82 0.14
N ASP A 53 4.45 -13.29 -1.10
CA ASP A 53 5.49 -13.07 -2.08
C ASP A 53 5.56 -11.62 -2.56
N SER A 54 4.40 -11.01 -2.83
CA SER A 54 4.33 -9.59 -3.18
C SER A 54 4.89 -8.70 -2.06
N LEU A 55 4.57 -9.02 -0.80
CA LEU A 55 5.09 -8.35 0.38
C LEU A 55 6.62 -8.41 0.44
N ARG A 56 7.22 -9.60 0.27
CA ARG A 56 8.69 -9.73 0.25
C ARG A 56 9.33 -8.83 -0.81
N ARG A 57 8.78 -8.82 -2.02
CA ARG A 57 9.30 -7.99 -3.12
C ARG A 57 9.15 -6.50 -2.84
N LEU A 58 8.01 -6.08 -2.29
CA LEU A 58 7.75 -4.68 -1.93
C LEU A 58 8.60 -4.19 -0.76
N CYS A 59 8.75 -5.01 0.29
CA CYS A 59 9.65 -4.71 1.41
C CYS A 59 11.09 -4.59 0.92
N LYS A 60 11.55 -5.50 0.06
CA LYS A 60 12.88 -5.42 -0.57
C LYS A 60 13.05 -4.16 -1.43
N PHE A 61 12.07 -3.84 -2.27
CA PHE A 61 12.06 -2.64 -3.12
C PHE A 61 12.16 -1.33 -2.30
N THR A 62 11.53 -1.30 -1.13
CA THR A 62 11.61 -0.15 -0.23
C THR A 62 12.85 -0.13 0.67
N GLY A 63 13.77 -1.08 0.50
CA GLY A 63 14.96 -1.21 1.34
C GLY A 63 14.63 -1.53 2.80
N GLY A 64 13.48 -2.17 3.07
CA GLY A 64 12.98 -2.44 4.41
C GLY A 64 12.34 -1.25 5.12
N LEU A 65 12.20 -0.10 4.47
CA LEU A 65 11.53 1.07 5.05
C LEU A 65 10.04 0.83 5.26
N LEU A 66 9.41 0.04 4.38
CA LEU A 66 8.08 -0.50 4.63
C LEU A 66 8.19 -1.95 5.10
N THR A 67 7.43 -2.27 6.12
CA THR A 67 7.24 -3.59 6.70
C THR A 67 5.91 -4.18 6.26
N PRO A 68 5.67 -5.50 6.44
CA PRO A 68 4.37 -6.09 6.13
C PRO A 68 3.19 -5.40 6.79
N ASN A 69 3.35 -4.91 8.02
CA ASN A 69 2.28 -4.23 8.76
C ASN A 69 1.82 -2.93 8.08
N ASP A 70 2.68 -2.26 7.32
CA ASP A 70 2.34 -1.02 6.61
C ASP A 70 1.37 -1.23 5.43
N PHE A 71 1.19 -2.48 4.98
CA PHE A 71 0.27 -2.82 3.89
C PHE A 71 -1.12 -3.20 4.37
N PHE A 72 -1.29 -3.42 5.67
CA PHE A 72 -2.57 -3.72 6.28
C PHE A 72 -3.05 -2.47 7.01
N GLY A 73 -4.20 -1.94 6.61
CA GLY A 73 -4.77 -0.77 7.28
C GLY A 73 -5.00 -1.08 8.76
N VAL A 74 -4.75 -0.09 9.62
CA VAL A 74 -5.15 -0.17 11.02
C VAL A 74 -6.68 -0.03 11.05
N GLU A 75 -7.40 -1.11 10.78
CA GLU A 75 -8.80 -1.18 11.20
C GLU A 75 -8.77 -1.08 12.73
N ARG A 76 -9.10 0.10 13.26
CA ARG A 76 -9.58 0.17 14.64
C ARG A 76 -10.85 -0.65 14.67
N GLN A 77 -10.72 -1.90 15.12
CA GLN A 77 -11.83 -2.68 15.60
C GLN A 77 -12.58 -1.78 16.60
N SER A 78 -13.81 -1.46 16.23
CA SER A 78 -14.75 -0.72 17.08
C SER A 78 -15.42 -1.68 18.04
#